data_AF-A0A656Z680-F1
#
_entry.id   AF-A0A656Z680-F1
#
_cell.length_a   1.000
_cell.length_b   1.000
_cell.length_c   1.000
_cell.angle_alpha   90.00
_cell.angle_beta   90.00
_cell.angle_gamma   90.00
#
_symmetry.space_group_name_H-M   'P 1'
#
loop_
_entity.id
_entity.type
_entity.pdbx_description
1 polymer ?
#
loop_
_entity_poly.entity_id
_entity_poly.type
_entity_poly.pdbx_seq_one_letter_code
_entity_poly.pdbx_strand_id
1 'polypeptide(L)'
;MAGLLDTDDIQQLFGDVFSDIYGDGQLITVTMVRGPGGVQVPQETAVPCKVQVDRCDEAMRQSAGYTAEDVKLLVLQAGIAVVPDSDSIVVARGQRWKAK
;
A
#
# COMPACT_ATOMS: atom_id res chain seq x y z
N MET A 1 -12.10 34.03 -13.12
CA MET A 1 -12.77 33.45 -11.92
C MET A 1 -11.79 32.45 -11.34
N ALA A 2 -11.07 32.81 -10.28
CA ALA A 2 -10.25 31.86 -9.53
C ALA A 2 -11.23 31.00 -8.72
N GLY A 3 -11.19 29.70 -8.92
CA GLY A 3 -12.09 28.79 -8.20
C GLY A 3 -11.77 28.79 -6.71
N LEU A 4 -12.73 28.44 -5.87
CA LEU A 4 -12.55 28.21 -4.42
C LEU A 4 -11.44 27.16 -4.10
N LEU A 5 -10.86 26.53 -5.12
CA LEU A 5 -9.82 25.50 -5.07
C LEU A 5 -8.44 25.99 -5.60
N ASP A 6 -8.34 27.25 -6.06
CA ASP A 6 -7.10 27.83 -6.65
C ASP A 6 -6.18 28.51 -5.64
N THR A 7 -6.56 28.57 -4.36
CA THR A 7 -5.65 29.06 -3.32
C THR A 7 -4.74 27.92 -2.90
N ASP A 8 -3.45 28.05 -3.20
CA ASP A 8 -2.36 27.15 -2.81
C ASP A 8 -2.50 26.65 -1.36
N ASP A 9 -2.98 27.50 -0.45
CA ASP A 9 -3.25 27.20 0.95
C ASP A 9 -4.22 26.03 1.18
N ILE A 10 -5.26 25.88 0.35
CA ILE A 10 -6.23 24.78 0.48
C ILE A 10 -5.62 23.48 -0.02
N GLN A 11 -4.85 23.52 -1.12
CA GLN A 11 -4.14 22.35 -1.62
C GLN A 11 -3.06 21.91 -0.63
N GLN A 12 -2.40 22.85 0.03
CA GLN A 12 -1.43 22.60 1.08
C GLN A 12 -2.09 21.97 2.31
N LEU A 13 -3.22 22.51 2.76
CA LEU A 13 -3.97 21.95 3.89
C LEU A 13 -4.44 20.51 3.62
N PHE A 14 -4.97 20.25 2.42
CA PHE A 14 -5.34 18.88 2.04
C PHE A 14 -4.09 17.99 1.96
N GLY A 15 -2.99 18.48 1.39
CA GLY A 15 -1.71 17.77 1.34
C GLY A 15 -1.24 17.35 2.73
N ASP A 16 -1.27 18.27 3.69
CA ASP A 16 -0.83 18.04 5.07
C ASP A 16 -1.74 17.02 5.79
N VAL A 17 -3.07 17.18 5.72
CA VAL A 17 -4.01 16.26 6.36
C VAL A 17 -3.90 14.84 5.78
N PHE A 18 -3.76 14.71 4.46
CA PHE A 18 -3.61 13.40 3.84
C PHE A 18 -2.21 12.79 4.07
N SER A 19 -1.18 13.61 4.29
CA SER A 19 0.17 13.12 4.63
C SER A 19 0.23 12.49 6.03
N ASP A 20 -0.57 13.00 6.98
CA ASP A 20 -0.65 12.46 8.34
C ASP A 20 -1.38 11.10 8.39
N ILE A 21 -2.30 10.89 7.44
CA ILE A 21 -3.09 9.65 7.34
C ILE A 21 -2.37 8.60 6.51
N TYR A 22 -1.81 9.00 5.35
CA TYR A 22 -1.08 8.13 4.44
C TYR A 22 0.42 8.40 4.48
N GLY A 23 1.15 7.47 5.08
CA GLY A 23 2.61 7.46 5.04
C GLY A 23 3.16 7.03 3.68
N ASP A 24 4.43 7.29 3.47
CA ASP A 24 5.18 6.75 2.34
C ASP A 24 5.38 5.24 2.49
N GLY A 25 5.25 4.52 1.39
CA GLY A 25 5.49 3.09 1.32
C GLY A 25 5.87 2.62 -0.07
N GLN A 26 6.02 1.31 -0.21
CA GLN A 26 6.26 0.66 -1.49
C GLN A 26 5.35 -0.55 -1.65
N LEU A 27 4.66 -0.63 -2.79
CA LEU A 27 3.97 -1.83 -3.23
C LEU A 27 4.94 -2.66 -4.05
N ILE A 28 5.18 -3.89 -3.62
CA ILE A 28 6.04 -4.86 -4.28
C ILE A 28 5.14 -5.93 -4.90
N THR A 29 5.31 -6.14 -6.20
CA THR A 29 4.74 -7.29 -6.90
C THR A 29 5.82 -8.32 -7.15
N VAL A 30 5.46 -9.60 -7.01
CA VAL A 30 6.38 -10.72 -7.26
C VAL A 30 5.92 -11.42 -8.53
N THR A 31 6.80 -11.50 -9.52
CA THR A 31 6.56 -12.25 -10.74
C THR A 31 7.58 -13.38 -10.86
N MET A 32 7.17 -14.52 -11.41
CA MET A 32 8.10 -15.63 -11.65
C MET A 32 8.69 -15.49 -13.05
N VAL A 33 10.01 -15.41 -13.13
CA VAL A 33 10.74 -15.31 -14.40
C VAL A 33 11.61 -16.55 -14.60
N ARG A 34 11.80 -16.93 -15.87
CA ARG A 34 12.61 -18.11 -16.20
C ARG A 34 14.09 -17.81 -16.05
N GLY A 35 14.71 -18.42 -15.04
CA GLY A 35 16.14 -18.37 -14.79
C GLY A 35 16.95 -19.41 -15.57
N PRO A 36 18.28 -19.42 -15.36
CA PRO A 36 19.19 -20.39 -15.97
C PRO A 36 18.75 -21.84 -15.68
N GLY A 37 18.83 -22.70 -16.69
CA GLY A 37 18.39 -24.10 -16.57
C GLY A 37 16.86 -24.30 -16.53
N GLY A 38 16.07 -23.24 -16.74
CA GLY A 38 14.61 -23.32 -16.81
C GLY A 38 13.89 -23.31 -15.46
N VAL A 39 14.61 -23.01 -14.37
CA VAL A 39 14.05 -22.82 -13.03
C VAL A 39 13.28 -21.50 -12.97
N GLN A 40 12.12 -21.47 -12.32
CA GLN A 40 11.39 -20.24 -12.05
C GLN A 40 12.04 -19.50 -10.87
N VAL A 41 12.37 -18.23 -11.06
CA VAL A 41 13.01 -17.37 -10.06
C VAL A 41 12.06 -16.21 -9.75
N PRO A 42 11.80 -15.88 -8.48
CA PRO A 42 10.99 -14.73 -8.13
C PRO A 42 11.73 -13.43 -8.45
N GLN A 43 11.04 -12.52 -9.12
CA GLN A 43 11.49 -11.17 -9.41
C GLN A 43 10.52 -10.18 -8.78
N GLU A 44 11.04 -9.37 -7.86
CA GLU A 44 10.30 -8.31 -7.17
C GLU A 44 10.37 -7.01 -7.99
N THR A 45 9.22 -6.36 -8.19
CA THR A 45 9.12 -5.00 -8.74
C THR A 45 8.46 -4.09 -7.70
N ALA A 46 9.16 -3.04 -7.30
CA ALA A 46 8.69 -2.09 -6.29
C ALA A 46 8.18 -0.79 -6.94
N VAL A 47 7.00 -0.34 -6.53
CA VAL A 47 6.37 0.91 -6.95
C VAL A 47 6.12 1.77 -5.69
N PRO A 48 6.54 3.06 -5.66
CA PRO A 48 6.23 3.93 -4.54
C PRO A 48 4.72 4.14 -4.41
N CYS A 49 4.21 4.09 -3.18
CA CYS A 49 2.79 4.25 -2.90
C CYS A 49 2.55 5.06 -1.61
N LYS A 50 1.32 5.55 -1.47
CA LYS A 50 0.80 6.10 -0.21
C LYS A 50 0.01 5.03 0.51
N VAL A 51 0.31 4.81 1.79
CA VAL A 51 -0.24 3.70 2.58
C VAL A 51 -0.62 4.14 3.99
N GLN A 52 -1.82 3.74 4.41
CA GLN A 52 -2.29 3.85 5.78
C GLN A 52 -2.19 2.47 6.44
N VAL A 53 -1.64 2.44 7.66
CA VAL A 53 -1.48 1.23 8.47
C VAL A 53 -2.35 1.35 9.71
N ASP A 54 -3.47 0.63 9.68
CA ASP A 54 -4.47 0.59 10.74
C ASP A 54 -4.40 -0.72 11.52
N ARG A 55 -4.93 -0.71 12.74
CA ARG A 55 -5.11 -1.94 13.52
C ARG A 55 -6.18 -2.81 12.87
N CYS A 56 -6.07 -4.13 13.07
CA CYS A 56 -7.11 -5.09 12.73
C CYS A 56 -8.48 -4.63 13.27
N ASP A 57 -9.44 -4.45 12.35
CA ASP A 57 -10.80 -4.00 12.67
C ASP A 57 -11.66 -5.16 13.19
N GLU A 58 -12.87 -4.85 13.68
CA GLU A 58 -13.74 -5.88 14.27
C GLU A 58 -14.17 -6.95 13.25
N ALA A 59 -14.41 -6.57 11.99
CA ALA A 59 -14.79 -7.49 10.95
C ALA A 59 -13.65 -8.47 10.62
N MET A 60 -12.41 -7.99 10.55
CA MET A 60 -11.23 -8.83 10.37
C MET A 60 -11.05 -9.80 11.55
N ARG A 61 -11.22 -9.34 12.80
CA ARG A 61 -11.10 -10.20 13.99
C ARG A 61 -12.14 -11.32 14.05
N GLN A 62 -13.32 -11.10 13.48
CA GLN A 62 -14.36 -12.12 13.38
C GLN A 62 -14.09 -13.14 12.27
N SER A 63 -13.16 -12.85 11.35
CA SER A 63 -12.79 -13.73 10.25
C SER A 63 -11.69 -14.71 10.66
N ALA A 64 -11.79 -15.95 10.18
CA ALA A 64 -10.81 -16.99 10.47
C ALA A 64 -9.45 -16.66 9.88
N GLY A 65 -8.39 -16.83 10.69
CA GLY A 65 -7.00 -16.64 10.26
C GLY A 65 -6.42 -15.26 10.59
N TYR A 66 -7.21 -14.31 11.09
CA TYR A 66 -6.71 -13.06 11.63
C TYR A 66 -6.39 -13.14 13.13
N THR A 67 -5.30 -12.50 13.54
CA THR A 67 -4.85 -12.37 14.93
C THR A 67 -4.87 -10.90 15.35
N ALA A 68 -4.68 -10.64 16.64
CA ALA A 68 -4.60 -9.28 17.17
C ALA A 68 -3.33 -8.51 16.70
N GLU A 69 -2.33 -9.22 16.17
CA GLU A 69 -1.09 -8.64 15.66
C GLU A 69 -1.21 -8.22 14.19
N ASP A 70 -2.27 -8.64 13.51
CA ASP A 70 -2.52 -8.24 12.13
C ASP A 70 -2.90 -6.75 12.04
N VAL A 71 -2.67 -6.20 10.85
CA VAL A 71 -2.98 -4.82 10.49
C VAL A 71 -3.86 -4.77 9.26
N LYS A 72 -4.64 -3.70 9.15
CA LYS A 72 -5.36 -3.36 7.92
C LYS A 72 -4.50 -2.36 7.15
N LEU A 73 -4.23 -2.69 5.90
CA LEU A 73 -3.46 -1.83 5.00
C LEU A 73 -4.40 -1.21 3.98
N LEU A 74 -4.40 0.12 3.88
CA LEU A 74 -5.09 0.83 2.82
C LEU A 74 -4.04 1.47 1.92
N VAL A 75 -4.00 1.06 0.66
CA VAL A 75 -3.09 1.60 -0.36
C VAL A 75 -3.88 2.52 -1.28
N LEU A 76 -3.39 3.74 -1.49
CA LEU A 76 -4.01 4.67 -2.43
C LEU A 76 -3.69 4.23 -3.86
N GLN A 77 -4.69 3.79 -4.62
CA GLN A 77 -4.53 3.33 -6.01
C GLN A 77 -4.21 4.47 -6.99
N ALA A 78 -4.52 5.72 -6.63
CA ALA A 78 -4.26 6.87 -7.50
C ALA A 78 -2.75 6.99 -7.79
N GLY A 79 -2.39 6.98 -9.07
CA GLY A 79 -0.99 7.02 -9.50
C GLY A 79 -0.28 5.65 -9.52
N ILE A 80 -0.97 4.57 -9.15
CA ILE A 80 -0.44 3.21 -9.20
C ILE A 80 -1.18 2.45 -10.31
N ALA A 81 -0.44 2.05 -11.35
CA ALA A 81 -1.01 1.27 -12.46
C ALA A 81 -1.25 -0.21 -12.09
N VAL A 82 -0.59 -0.68 -11.03
CA VAL A 82 -0.63 -2.07 -10.57
C VAL A 82 -1.76 -2.25 -9.56
N VAL A 83 -2.61 -3.27 -9.78
CA VAL A 83 -3.64 -3.67 -8.82
C VAL A 83 -3.02 -4.67 -7.82
N PRO A 84 -3.01 -4.37 -6.51
CA PRO A 84 -2.53 -5.32 -5.50
C PRO A 84 -3.37 -6.60 -5.48
N ASP A 85 -2.70 -7.72 -5.22
CA ASP A 85 -3.29 -9.05 -5.03
C ASP A 85 -2.77 -9.72 -3.74
N SER A 86 -3.13 -10.97 -3.50
CA SER A 86 -2.71 -11.74 -2.32
C SER A 86 -1.20 -12.04 -2.26
N ASP A 87 -0.48 -11.95 -3.39
CA ASP A 87 0.96 -12.16 -3.43
C ASP A 87 1.77 -10.87 -3.33
N SER A 88 1.08 -9.73 -3.41
CA SER A 88 1.67 -8.43 -3.25
C SER A 88 2.16 -8.21 -1.82
N ILE A 89 3.28 -7.50 -1.71
CA ILE A 89 3.93 -7.14 -0.45
C ILE A 89 3.89 -5.62 -0.32
N VAL A 90 3.53 -5.12 0.85
CA VAL A 90 3.54 -3.69 1.15
C VAL A 90 4.64 -3.40 2.15
N VAL A 91 5.53 -2.47 1.81
CA VAL A 91 6.56 -1.96 2.72
C VAL A 91 6.10 -0.62 3.28
N ALA A 92 5.91 -0.54 4.59
CA ALA A 92 5.43 0.64 5.27
C ALA A 92 5.97 0.69 6.69
N ARG A 93 6.32 1.88 7.19
CA ARG A 93 6.86 2.08 8.56
C ARG A 93 8.06 1.16 8.88
N GLY A 94 8.90 0.88 7.88
CA GLY A 94 10.06 -0.01 8.02
C GLY A 94 9.75 -1.50 8.12
N GLN A 95 8.49 -1.91 7.95
CA GLN A 95 8.05 -3.31 8.00
C GLN A 95 7.55 -3.79 6.64
N ARG A 96 7.72 -5.09 6.37
CA ARG A 96 7.18 -5.76 5.18
C ARG A 96 5.93 -6.54 5.58
N TRP A 97 4.82 -6.23 4.92
CA TRP A 97 3.53 -6.86 5.16
C TRP A 97 3.12 -7.65 3.92
N LYS A 98 2.61 -8.86 4.12
CA LYS A 98 1.99 -9.65 3.05
C LYS A 98 0.51 -9.83 3.35
N ALA A 99 -0.33 -9.69 2.34
CA ALA A 99 -1.75 -10.01 2.46
C ALA A 99 -1.92 -11.51 2.78
N LYS A 100 -2.93 -11.83 3.59
CA LYS A 100 -3.31 -13.21 3.92
C LYS A 100 -4.27 -13.79 2.90
#